data_AF-A0A950K4Q5-F1
#
_entry.id   AF-A0A950K4Q5-F1
#
_cell.length_a   1.000
_cell.length_b   1.000
_cell.length_c   1.000
_cell.angle_alpha   90.00
_cell.angle_beta   90.00
_cell.angle_gamma   90.00
#
_symmetry.space_group_name_H-M   'P 1'
#
loop_
_entity.id
_entity.type
_entity.pdbx_description
1 polymer ?
#
loop_
_entity_poly.entity_id
_entity_poly.type
_entity_poly.pdbx_seq_one_letter_code
_entity_poly.pdbx_strand_id
1 'polypeptide(L)'
;QERAEFKDRRRSTYFVHRDVNIKPWKKLFKDLIDQGAVRKIPVDRITDVFSSVVYGAIFTNYFESRRRSPESQAEDILDVLFRGLLGPRPGRDPLKKGATL
;
A
#
# COMPACT_ATOMS: atom_id res chain seq x y z
N GLN A 1 -11.22 -23.64 0.93
CA GLN A 1 -12.61 -23.57 1.42
C GLN A 1 -13.20 -22.15 1.38
N GLU A 2 -12.41 -21.09 1.17
CA GLU A 2 -12.87 -19.68 1.17
C GLU A 2 -13.70 -19.22 -0.06
N ARG A 3 -13.93 -20.06 -1.07
CA ARG A 3 -14.67 -19.67 -2.29
C ARG A 3 -16.19 -19.84 -2.18
N ALA A 4 -16.68 -20.46 -1.11
CA ALA A 4 -18.09 -20.82 -0.97
C ALA A 4 -19.01 -19.65 -0.58
N GLU A 5 -18.51 -18.64 0.15
CA GLU A 5 -19.34 -17.51 0.60
C GLU A 5 -19.49 -16.37 -0.42
N PHE A 6 -18.71 -16.38 -1.51
CA PHE A 6 -18.77 -15.32 -2.54
C PHE A 6 -19.72 -15.65 -3.70
N LYS A 7 -20.61 -16.62 -3.54
CA LYS A 7 -21.44 -17.13 -4.64
C LYS A 7 -22.42 -16.10 -5.21
N ASP A 8 -22.74 -15.01 -4.50
CA ASP A 8 -23.83 -14.10 -4.92
C ASP A 8 -23.44 -12.63 -5.17
N ARG A 9 -22.14 -12.29 -5.18
CA ARG A 9 -21.71 -10.94 -5.57
C ARG A 9 -20.71 -11.01 -6.71
N ARG A 10 -21.21 -10.89 -7.95
CA ARG A 10 -20.41 -10.55 -9.13
C ARG A 10 -19.67 -9.24 -8.84
N ARG A 11 -18.39 -9.33 -8.40
CA ARG A 11 -17.51 -8.22 -7.95
C ARG A 11 -17.96 -7.51 -6.67
N SER A 12 -17.06 -7.42 -5.67
CA SER A 12 -17.23 -6.46 -4.57
C SER A 12 -17.31 -5.04 -5.14
N THR A 13 -18.21 -4.21 -4.61
CA THR A 13 -18.39 -2.80 -5.01
C THR A 13 -17.06 -2.03 -5.00
N TYR A 14 -16.15 -2.41 -4.11
CA TYR A 14 -14.78 -1.90 -4.08
C TYR A 14 -14.10 -1.92 -5.46
N PHE A 15 -14.15 -3.04 -6.19
CA PHE A 15 -13.47 -3.16 -7.49
C PHE A 15 -14.11 -2.27 -8.56
N VAL A 16 -15.43 -2.06 -8.48
CA VAL A 16 -16.14 -1.16 -9.39
C VAL A 16 -15.74 0.30 -9.13
N HIS A 17 -15.71 0.73 -7.86
CA HIS A 17 -15.25 2.07 -7.50
C HIS A 17 -13.76 2.29 -7.77
N ARG A 18 -12.93 1.25 -7.57
CA ARG A 18 -11.49 1.29 -7.87
C ARG A 18 -11.25 1.56 -9.35
N ASP A 19 -11.85 0.78 -10.23
CA ASP A 19 -11.61 0.88 -11.69
C ASP A 19 -11.94 2.30 -12.22
N VAL A 20 -12.98 2.94 -11.66
CA VAL A 20 -13.39 4.31 -12.02
C VAL A 20 -12.44 5.37 -11.44
N ASN A 21 -11.98 5.19 -10.21
CA ASN A 21 -11.26 6.21 -9.46
C ASN A 21 -9.73 6.06 -9.48
N ILE A 22 -9.17 5.02 -10.09
CA ILE A 22 -7.72 4.77 -10.08
C ILE A 22 -6.93 5.81 -10.88
N LYS A 23 -7.53 6.44 -11.89
CA LYS A 23 -6.84 7.36 -12.82
C LYS A 23 -6.23 8.59 -12.12
N PRO A 24 -6.96 9.35 -11.27
CA PRO A 24 -6.37 10.43 -10.47
C PRO A 24 -5.18 9.97 -9.62
N TRP A 25 -5.27 8.79 -8.99
CA TRP A 25 -4.19 8.24 -8.17
C TRP A 25 -2.95 7.89 -9.00
N LYS A 26 -3.14 7.31 -10.19
CA LYS A 26 -2.03 7.05 -11.11
C LYS A 26 -1.32 8.34 -11.52
N LYS A 27 -2.10 9.40 -11.83
CA LYS A 27 -1.53 10.71 -12.15
C LYS A 27 -0.74 11.28 -10.97
N LEU A 28 -1.31 11.26 -9.76
CA LEU A 28 -0.64 11.74 -8.55
C LEU A 28 0.70 11.03 -8.32
N PHE A 29 0.73 9.70 -8.38
CA PHE A 29 1.97 8.95 -8.18
C PHE A 29 2.99 9.20 -9.29
N LYS A 30 2.54 9.39 -10.54
CA LYS A 30 3.43 9.80 -11.62
C LYS A 30 4.08 11.15 -11.31
N ASP A 31 3.29 12.14 -10.92
CA ASP A 31 3.78 13.49 -10.60
C ASP A 31 4.78 13.46 -9.42
N LEU A 32 4.52 12.63 -8.39
CA LEU A 32 5.43 12.45 -7.25
C LEU A 32 6.74 11.74 -7.61
N ILE A 33 6.71 10.81 -8.58
CA ILE A 33 7.92 10.16 -9.10
C ILE A 33 8.75 11.17 -9.89
N ASP A 34 8.10 11.97 -10.73
CA ASP A 34 8.76 13.00 -11.56
C ASP A 34 9.43 14.07 -10.68
N GLN A 35 8.83 14.40 -9.52
CA GLN A 35 9.39 15.30 -8.51
C GLN A 35 10.50 14.66 -7.65
N GLY A 36 10.77 13.37 -7.79
CA GLY A 36 11.76 12.66 -6.98
C GLY A 36 11.32 12.33 -5.54
N ALA A 37 10.07 12.64 -5.18
CA ALA A 37 9.50 12.32 -3.86
C ALA A 37 9.23 10.82 -3.69
N VAL A 38 8.94 10.12 -4.78
CA VAL A 38 8.75 8.66 -4.82
C VAL A 38 9.80 8.03 -5.74
N ARG A 39 10.35 6.88 -5.34
CA ARG A 39 11.30 6.13 -6.18
C ARG A 39 10.71 5.79 -7.55
N LYS A 40 11.56 5.74 -8.58
CA LYS A 40 11.16 5.38 -9.96
C LYS A 40 10.75 3.90 -10.06
N ILE A 41 9.47 3.62 -9.83
CA ILE A 41 8.86 2.30 -10.00
C ILE A 41 7.56 2.43 -10.80
N PRO A 42 7.06 1.34 -11.43
CA PRO A 42 5.81 1.40 -12.18
C PRO A 42 4.65 1.89 -11.30
N VAL A 43 3.94 2.92 -11.76
CA VAL A 43 2.78 3.49 -11.05
C VAL A 43 1.71 2.42 -10.80
N ASP A 44 1.47 1.56 -11.78
CA ASP A 44 0.50 0.46 -11.65
C ASP A 44 0.84 -0.45 -10.47
N ARG A 45 2.13 -0.82 -10.33
CA ARG A 45 2.61 -1.62 -9.19
C ARG A 45 2.31 -0.94 -7.85
N ILE A 46 2.48 0.38 -7.73
CA ILE A 46 2.15 1.11 -6.50
C ILE A 46 0.65 0.98 -6.23
N THR A 47 -0.16 1.35 -7.22
CA THR A 47 -1.61 1.40 -7.06
C THR A 47 -2.24 0.04 -6.84
N ASP A 48 -1.70 -1.04 -7.42
CA ASP A 48 -2.14 -2.41 -7.22
C ASP A 48 -1.85 -2.91 -5.79
N VAL A 49 -0.65 -2.64 -5.27
CA VAL A 49 -0.27 -3.01 -3.90
C VAL A 49 -1.13 -2.25 -2.88
N PHE A 50 -1.25 -0.93 -3.04
CA PHE A 50 -2.10 -0.11 -2.16
C PHE A 50 -3.55 -0.61 -2.16
N SER A 51 -4.09 -0.90 -3.34
CA SER A 51 -5.46 -1.40 -3.47
C SER A 51 -5.65 -2.75 -2.76
N SER A 52 -4.67 -3.65 -2.88
CA SER A 52 -4.73 -4.97 -2.25
C SER A 52 -4.72 -4.89 -0.73
N VAL A 53 -3.89 -4.00 -0.16
CA VAL A 53 -3.81 -3.80 1.30
C VAL A 53 -5.11 -3.19 1.84
N VAL A 54 -5.63 -2.14 1.19
CA VAL A 54 -6.90 -1.51 1.58
C VAL A 54 -8.07 -2.49 1.46
N TYR A 55 -8.12 -3.27 0.38
CA TYR A 55 -9.15 -4.29 0.20
C TYR A 55 -9.07 -5.37 1.28
N GLY A 56 -7.86 -5.85 1.59
CA GLY A 56 -7.64 -6.80 2.68
C GLY A 56 -8.13 -6.28 4.02
N ALA A 57 -7.86 -5.00 4.33
CA ALA A 57 -8.34 -4.36 5.56
C ALA A 57 -9.88 -4.29 5.63
N ILE A 58 -10.54 -3.90 4.53
CA ILE A 58 -12.02 -3.90 4.44
C ILE A 58 -12.55 -5.31 4.61
N PHE A 59 -11.91 -6.29 3.97
CA PHE A 59 -12.29 -7.69 4.04
C PHE A 59 -12.19 -8.22 5.48
N THR A 60 -11.05 -8.07 6.13
CA THR A 60 -10.85 -8.51 7.52
C THR A 60 -11.84 -7.84 8.47
N ASN A 61 -12.10 -6.54 8.34
CA ASN A 61 -13.09 -5.83 9.17
C ASN A 61 -14.54 -6.31 8.97
N TYR A 62 -14.86 -6.85 7.79
CA TYR A 62 -16.18 -7.41 7.54
C TYR A 62 -16.40 -8.73 8.31
N PHE A 63 -15.34 -9.53 8.50
CA PHE A 63 -15.41 -10.82 9.19
C PHE A 63 -15.10 -10.72 10.70
N GLU A 64 -14.17 -9.85 11.09
CA GLU A 64 -13.88 -9.56 12.49
C GLU A 64 -14.81 -8.45 12.98
N SER A 65 -15.89 -8.80 13.69
CA SER A 65 -16.80 -7.86 14.35
C SER A 65 -16.03 -6.69 14.97
N ARG A 66 -16.08 -5.55 14.26
CA ARG A 66 -15.26 -4.33 14.38
C ARG A 66 -14.53 -4.16 15.71
N ARG A 67 -13.26 -4.56 15.78
CA ARG A 67 -12.37 -4.29 16.92
C ARG A 67 -11.62 -2.95 16.83
N ARG A 68 -11.50 -2.35 15.64
CA ARG A 68 -10.83 -1.06 15.41
C ARG A 68 -11.63 -0.17 14.47
N SER A 69 -11.44 1.14 14.57
CA SER A 69 -12.07 2.09 13.65
C SER A 69 -11.36 2.06 12.28
N PRO A 70 -12.10 2.28 11.17
CA PRO A 70 -11.51 2.37 9.83
C PRO A 70 -10.39 3.42 9.73
N GLU A 71 -10.52 4.52 10.46
CA GLU A 71 -9.58 5.64 10.44
C GLU A 71 -8.22 5.22 11.00
N SER A 72 -8.20 4.59 12.18
CA SER A 72 -6.96 4.11 12.81
C SER A 72 -6.25 3.06 11.96
N GLN A 73 -7.00 2.17 11.31
CA GLN A 73 -6.42 1.17 10.43
C GLN A 73 -5.88 1.79 9.13
N ALA A 74 -6.54 2.82 8.61
CA ALA A 74 -6.04 3.57 7.45
C ALA A 74 -4.73 4.29 7.78
N GLU A 75 -4.61 4.89 8.97
CA GLU A 75 -3.37 5.51 9.44
C GLU A 75 -2.23 4.50 9.52
N ASP A 76 -2.45 3.33 10.15
CA ASP A 76 -1.44 2.26 10.24
C ASP A 76 -0.97 1.79 8.85
N ILE A 77 -1.91 1.61 7.90
CA ILE A 77 -1.61 1.18 6.53
C ILE A 77 -0.76 2.24 5.82
N LEU A 78 -1.15 3.51 5.91
CA LEU A 78 -0.43 4.60 5.26
C LEU A 78 0.96 4.79 5.86
N ASP A 79 1.08 4.69 7.19
CA ASP A 79 2.36 4.74 7.89
C ASP A 79 3.31 3.66 7.37
N VAL A 80 2.87 2.40 7.35
CA VAL A 80 3.68 1.28 6.87
C VAL A 80 4.03 1.40 5.39
N LEU A 81 3.08 1.83 4.55
CA LEU A 81 3.31 1.94 3.10
C LEU A 81 4.24 3.10 2.72
N PHE A 82 4.12 4.25 3.39
CA PHE A 82 4.90 5.45 3.06
C PHE A 82 6.19 5.58 3.88
N ARG A 83 6.15 5.25 5.17
CA ARG A 83 7.31 5.34 6.07
C ARG A 83 8.12 4.04 6.08
N GLY A 84 7.54 2.95 5.56
CA GLY A 84 8.22 1.68 5.33
C GLY A 84 8.38 0.82 6.60
N LEU A 85 8.67 -0.46 6.40
CA LEU A 85 8.99 -1.41 7.47
C LEU A 85 10.49 -1.49 7.80
N LEU A 86 11.32 -0.78 7.04
CA LEU A 86 12.77 -0.92 7.14
C LEU A 86 13.30 -0.05 8.28
N GLY A 87 13.80 -0.70 9.34
CA GLY A 87 14.70 -0.06 10.30
C GLY A 87 16.07 0.26 9.68
N PRO A 88 16.99 0.84 10.47
CA PRO A 88 18.37 1.10 10.02
C PRO A 88 18.97 -0.16 9.38
N ARG A 89 19.42 -0.06 8.13
CA ARG A 89 20.06 -1.18 7.42
C ARG A 89 21.48 -1.32 7.97
N PRO A 90 21.84 -2.39 8.71
CA PRO A 90 23.22 -2.57 9.15
C PRO A 90 24.12 -2.75 7.92
N GLY A 91 25.14 -1.92 7.78
CA GLY A 91 26.23 -2.15 6.81
C GLY A 91 26.24 -1.35 5.50
N ARG A 92 25.54 -0.21 5.39
CA ARG A 92 25.82 0.79 4.34
C ARG A 92 26.18 2.14 4.96
N ASP A 93 27.35 2.18 5.59
CA ASP A 93 28.12 3.40 5.80
C ASP A 93 29.19 3.46 4.69
N PRO A 94 29.15 4.42 3.75
CA PRO A 94 30.19 4.57 2.72
C PRO A 94 31.52 5.08 3.28
N LEU A 95 31.63 5.47 4.55
CA LEU A 95 32.78 6.18 5.09
C LEU A 95 33.76 5.35 5.93
N LYS A 96 33.69 4.01 5.90
CA LYS A 96 34.79 3.15 6.39
C LYS A 96 35.65 2.56 5.27
N LYS A 97 36.08 3.42 4.33
CA LYS A 97 37.30 3.19 3.55
C LYS A 97 38.24 4.37 3.78
N GLY A 98 39.19 4.20 4.70
CA GLY A 98 40.27 5.16 4.90
C GLY A 98 40.54 5.48 6.36
N ALA A 99 41.13 4.55 7.09
CA ALA A 99 41.95 4.85 8.25
C ALA A 99 42.98 3.72 8.38
N THR A 100 43.96 3.74 7.48
CA THR A 100 45.27 3.20 7.75
C THR A 100 46.08 4.35 8.34
N LEU A 101 46.42 4.25 9.62
CA LEU A 101 47.65 4.78 10.20
C LEU A 101 48.17 3.71 11.15
#